data_AF-A0A846LVA3-F1
#
_entry.id   AF-A0A846LVA3-F1
#
_cell.length_a   1.000
_cell.length_b   1.000
_cell.length_c   1.000
_cell.angle_alpha   90.00
_cell.angle_beta   90.00
_cell.angle_gamma   90.00
#
_symmetry.space_group_name_H-M   'P 1'
#
loop_
_entity.id
_entity.type
_entity.pdbx_description
1 polymer ?
#
loop_
_entity_poly.entity_id
_entity_poly.type
_entity_poly.pdbx_seq_one_letter_code
_entity_poly.pdbx_strand_id
1 'polypeptide(L)'
;MTIAVLSGCARGETANETLPEASPSATETSEALPPLGPPDLPMPPEAREQSAAGVEAFARYYIELSNHLLESLESQPLRDLSSQCSTCDQLADGYDDSQAQGLTYVGGEIAVVSTGTAMVDTDDAEIPLLLSQSPVRVIDNQGKDIPERATDTFQISGGMTLDWDPSRSTWIVTDWTADRL
;
A
#
# COMPACT_ATOMS: atom_id res chain seq x y z
N MET A 1 30.27 -49.08 -33.10
CA MET A 1 30.99 -48.73 -34.34
C MET A 1 29.95 -48.79 -35.45
N THR A 2 29.56 -47.64 -35.99
CA THR A 2 28.28 -47.50 -36.73
C THR A 2 28.54 -46.70 -38.00
N ILE A 3 28.32 -47.31 -39.16
CA ILE A 3 28.39 -46.65 -40.48
C ILE A 3 27.35 -47.29 -41.40
N ALA A 4 26.52 -46.45 -42.03
CA ALA A 4 25.95 -46.54 -43.39
C ALA A 4 24.51 -45.99 -43.45
N VAL A 5 23.99 -45.40 -44.54
CA VAL A 5 24.59 -44.72 -45.73
C VAL A 5 23.47 -43.78 -46.25
N LEU A 6 23.82 -42.68 -46.93
CA LEU A 6 22.86 -41.77 -47.57
C LEU A 6 22.23 -42.37 -48.85
N SER A 7 20.92 -42.17 -49.03
CA SER A 7 20.29 -42.05 -50.36
C SER A 7 18.96 -41.28 -50.23
N GLY A 8 18.60 -40.51 -51.25
CA GLY A 8 17.35 -39.74 -51.27
C GLY A 8 16.70 -39.78 -52.66
N CYS A 9 15.47 -39.27 -52.75
CA CYS A 9 14.85 -38.79 -53.99
C CYS A 9 13.62 -37.93 -53.67
N ALA A 10 13.14 -37.19 -54.66
CA ALA A 10 12.28 -36.02 -54.43
C ALA A 10 10.88 -36.12 -55.07
N ARG A 11 9.99 -35.31 -54.48
CA ARG A 11 8.90 -34.53 -55.12
C ARG A 11 7.52 -35.17 -55.33
N GLY A 12 6.50 -34.42 -54.90
CA GLY A 12 5.08 -34.58 -55.21
C GLY A 12 4.30 -33.32 -54.78
N GLU A 13 3.49 -32.77 -55.68
CA GLU A 13 2.67 -31.55 -55.55
C GLU A 13 1.16 -31.91 -55.35
N THR A 14 0.23 -31.09 -54.82
CA THR A 14 0.21 -29.63 -54.53
C THR A 14 -0.78 -29.27 -53.39
N ALA A 15 -0.61 -28.06 -52.82
CA ALA A 15 -1.56 -27.13 -52.19
C ALA A 15 -2.97 -27.57 -51.69
N ASN A 16 -3.25 -27.24 -50.41
CA ASN A 16 -4.48 -26.58 -49.92
C ASN A 16 -4.08 -25.85 -48.61
N GLU A 17 -3.96 -24.53 -48.58
CA GLU A 17 -5.02 -23.56 -48.21
C GLU A 17 -5.58 -23.75 -46.77
N THR A 18 -5.65 -22.62 -46.07
CA THR A 18 -6.44 -22.31 -44.85
C THR A 18 -5.97 -22.76 -43.44
N LEU A 19 -5.55 -21.72 -42.71
CA LEU A 19 -5.64 -21.41 -41.28
C LEU A 19 -4.47 -21.82 -40.33
N PRO A 20 -3.97 -20.85 -39.53
CA PRO A 20 -3.32 -21.18 -38.27
C PRO A 20 -4.37 -21.63 -37.25
N GLU A 21 -4.10 -22.72 -36.52
CA GLU A 21 -4.71 -22.94 -35.21
C GLU A 21 -4.16 -21.89 -34.25
N ALA A 22 -4.77 -20.70 -34.28
CA ALA A 22 -4.76 -19.82 -33.14
C ALA A 22 -5.49 -20.56 -32.01
N SER A 23 -4.74 -21.18 -31.10
CA SER A 23 -5.29 -21.55 -29.80
C SER A 23 -6.06 -20.34 -29.27
N PRO A 24 -7.35 -20.47 -28.94
CA PRO A 24 -7.97 -19.45 -28.13
C PRO A 24 -7.21 -19.46 -26.81
N SER A 25 -6.33 -18.46 -26.61
CA SER A 25 -5.98 -18.04 -25.26
C SER A 25 -7.29 -17.73 -24.58
N ALA A 26 -7.76 -18.67 -23.76
CA ALA A 26 -8.74 -18.36 -22.75
C ALA A 26 -8.06 -17.36 -21.83
N THR A 27 -8.25 -16.07 -22.11
CA THR A 27 -8.07 -15.03 -21.13
C THR A 27 -9.12 -15.32 -20.08
N GLU A 28 -8.76 -16.13 -19.08
CA GLU A 28 -9.50 -16.20 -17.83
C GLU A 28 -9.54 -14.78 -17.32
N THR A 29 -10.71 -14.15 -17.47
CA THR A 29 -10.99 -12.85 -16.88
C THR A 29 -11.08 -13.09 -15.38
N SER A 30 -9.91 -13.14 -14.73
CA SER A 30 -9.81 -13.00 -13.29
C SER A 30 -10.57 -11.73 -12.92
N GLU A 31 -11.61 -11.89 -12.11
CA GLU A 31 -12.49 -10.79 -11.73
C GLU A 31 -11.64 -9.79 -10.95
N ALA A 32 -11.34 -8.65 -11.58
CA ALA A 32 -10.41 -7.68 -11.03
C ALA A 32 -10.98 -7.15 -9.71
N LEU A 33 -10.23 -7.34 -8.62
CA LEU A 33 -10.65 -6.91 -7.29
C LEU A 33 -11.01 -5.42 -7.30
N PRO A 34 -12.08 -5.00 -6.57
CA PRO A 34 -12.42 -3.60 -6.44
C PRO A 34 -11.21 -2.78 -5.97
N PRO A 35 -10.96 -1.58 -6.54
CA PRO A 35 -9.88 -0.72 -6.10
C PRO A 35 -10.08 -0.30 -4.64
N LEU A 36 -8.99 -0.17 -3.90
CA LEU A 36 -8.96 0.30 -2.51
C LEU A 36 -8.06 1.53 -2.44
N GLY A 37 -8.37 2.47 -1.54
CA GLY A 37 -7.67 3.73 -1.40
C GLY A 37 -8.14 4.85 -2.35
N PRO A 38 -7.56 6.05 -2.24
CA PRO A 38 -7.84 7.18 -3.13
C PRO A 38 -7.57 6.85 -4.61
N PRO A 39 -8.32 7.42 -5.58
CA PRO A 39 -8.13 7.12 -7.01
C PRO A 39 -6.74 7.48 -7.57
N ASP A 40 -6.08 8.46 -6.95
CA ASP A 40 -4.74 8.96 -7.25
C ASP A 40 -3.64 8.34 -6.38
N LEU A 41 -4.01 7.65 -5.29
CA LEU A 41 -3.13 6.80 -4.49
C LEU A 41 -3.75 5.39 -4.28
N PRO A 42 -3.93 4.60 -5.35
CA PRO A 42 -4.53 3.28 -5.25
C PRO A 42 -3.62 2.31 -4.46
N MET A 43 -4.23 1.44 -3.67
CA MET A 43 -3.53 0.39 -2.94
C MET A 43 -2.77 -0.54 -3.91
N PRO A 44 -1.46 -0.77 -3.70
CA PRO A 44 -0.66 -1.63 -4.56
C PRO A 44 -1.11 -3.10 -4.43
N PRO A 45 -1.01 -3.92 -5.48
CA PRO A 45 -1.46 -5.32 -5.45
C PRO A 45 -0.67 -6.15 -4.42
N GLU A 46 0.59 -5.82 -4.16
CA GLU A 46 1.41 -6.49 -3.14
C GLU A 46 0.83 -6.32 -1.73
N ALA A 47 0.25 -5.15 -1.40
CA ALA A 47 -0.44 -4.91 -0.13
C ALA A 47 -1.75 -5.70 0.04
N ARG A 48 -2.15 -6.44 -1.00
CA ARG A 48 -3.33 -7.33 -1.05
C ARG A 48 -2.93 -8.80 -1.05
N GLU A 49 -1.72 -9.11 -0.63
CA GLU A 49 -1.27 -10.47 -0.35
C GLU A 49 -1.33 -10.79 1.16
N GLN A 50 -1.89 -11.95 1.50
CA GLN A 50 -1.84 -12.53 2.85
C GLN A 50 -0.45 -13.16 3.10
N SER A 51 0.60 -12.32 3.06
CA SER A 51 2.01 -12.73 3.13
C SER A 51 2.83 -11.72 3.93
N ALA A 52 4.00 -12.12 4.43
CA ALA A 52 4.91 -11.20 5.13
C ALA A 52 5.36 -10.01 4.24
N ALA A 53 5.46 -10.23 2.92
CA ALA A 53 5.74 -9.15 1.97
C ALA A 53 4.52 -8.22 1.78
N GLY A 54 3.31 -8.77 1.79
CA GLY A 54 2.08 -7.98 1.71
C GLY A 54 1.80 -7.16 2.96
N VAL A 55 2.14 -7.68 4.15
CA VAL A 55 2.15 -6.91 5.41
C VAL A 55 3.10 -5.71 5.33
N GLU A 56 4.32 -5.91 4.83
CA GLU A 56 5.26 -4.80 4.65
C GLU A 56 4.77 -3.79 3.61
N ALA A 57 4.25 -4.26 2.46
CA ALA A 57 3.70 -3.40 1.43
C ALA A 57 2.50 -2.59 1.93
N PHE A 58 1.61 -3.21 2.72
CA PHE A 58 0.46 -2.55 3.33
C PHE A 58 0.88 -1.52 4.38
N ALA A 59 1.79 -1.86 5.30
CA ALA A 59 2.26 -0.91 6.32
C ALA A 59 2.94 0.32 5.69
N ARG A 60 3.72 0.12 4.61
CA ARG A 60 4.30 1.22 3.83
C ARG A 60 3.22 2.06 3.15
N TYR A 61 2.24 1.41 2.52
CA TYR A 61 1.10 2.08 1.88
C TYR A 61 0.25 2.89 2.88
N TYR A 62 0.02 2.39 4.10
CA TYR A 62 -0.75 3.10 5.12
C TYR A 62 -0.04 4.39 5.59
N ILE A 63 1.30 4.36 5.72
CA ILE A 63 2.10 5.56 5.98
C ILE A 63 2.06 6.53 4.78
N GLU A 64 2.18 6.03 3.55
CA GLU A 64 2.07 6.84 2.33
C GLU A 64 0.70 7.51 2.20
N LEU A 65 -0.37 6.78 2.51
CA LEU A 65 -1.74 7.28 2.58
C LEU A 65 -1.88 8.40 3.62
N SER A 66 -1.31 8.24 4.82
CA SER A 66 -1.32 9.32 5.81
C SER A 66 -0.65 10.59 5.31
N ASN A 67 0.49 10.48 4.61
CA ASN A 67 1.17 11.63 4.01
C ASN A 67 0.35 12.30 2.92
N HIS A 68 -0.23 11.51 2.02
CA HIS A 68 -1.07 12.02 0.93
C HIS A 68 -2.29 12.79 1.46
N LEU A 69 -2.86 12.36 2.58
CA LEU A 69 -4.01 13.01 3.20
C LEU A 69 -3.65 14.26 4.04
N LEU A 70 -2.36 14.58 4.26
CA LEU A 70 -1.98 15.84 4.93
C LEU A 70 -2.37 17.10 4.12
N GLU A 71 -2.50 16.99 2.80
CA GLU A 71 -2.89 18.12 1.94
C GLU A 71 -4.40 18.41 1.99
N SER A 72 -5.24 17.36 2.04
CA SER A 72 -6.70 17.46 2.01
C SER A 72 -7.36 17.43 3.40
N LEU A 73 -6.68 16.81 4.36
CA LEU A 73 -7.17 16.44 5.70
C LEU A 73 -8.44 15.56 5.67
N GLU A 74 -8.70 14.87 4.55
CA GLU A 74 -9.82 13.92 4.41
C GLU A 74 -9.48 12.62 5.14
N SER A 75 -9.97 12.44 6.37
CA SER A 75 -9.54 11.34 7.24
C SER A 75 -10.10 9.95 6.88
N GLN A 76 -11.20 9.88 6.12
CA GLN A 76 -11.94 8.64 5.89
C GLN A 76 -11.13 7.48 5.32
N PRO A 77 -10.20 7.65 4.35
CA PRO A 77 -9.44 6.52 3.83
C PRO A 77 -8.51 5.86 4.87
N LEU A 78 -8.11 6.55 5.94
CA LEU A 78 -7.41 5.93 7.08
C LEU A 78 -8.38 5.05 7.89
N ARG A 79 -9.60 5.53 8.11
CA ARG A 79 -10.65 4.80 8.85
C ARG A 79 -11.18 3.60 8.05
N ASP A 80 -11.24 3.67 6.72
CA ASP A 80 -11.59 2.54 5.86
C ASP A 80 -10.59 1.39 5.95
N LEU A 81 -9.34 1.67 6.34
CA LEU A 81 -8.22 0.73 6.46
C LEU A 81 -7.75 0.48 7.90
N SER A 82 -8.53 0.92 8.89
CA SER A 82 -8.29 0.63 10.31
C SER A 82 -9.58 0.25 11.05
N SER A 83 -9.45 -0.46 12.16
CA SER A 83 -10.60 -0.92 12.95
C SER A 83 -10.20 -1.09 14.42
N GLN A 84 -10.85 -0.37 15.32
CA GLN A 84 -10.55 -0.38 16.77
C GLN A 84 -9.11 0.11 17.12
N CYS A 85 -8.39 0.70 16.16
CA CYS A 85 -7.05 1.23 16.33
C CYS A 85 -7.07 2.66 16.91
N SER A 86 -6.83 2.79 18.22
CA SER A 86 -6.90 4.07 18.93
C SER A 86 -5.93 5.14 18.39
N THR A 87 -4.73 4.75 17.94
CA THR A 87 -3.76 5.70 17.33
C THR A 87 -4.20 6.14 15.93
N CYS A 88 -4.82 5.24 15.16
CA CYS A 88 -5.38 5.54 13.84
C CYS A 88 -6.55 6.53 13.96
N ASP A 89 -7.45 6.29 14.91
CA ASP A 89 -8.57 7.18 15.21
C ASP A 89 -8.08 8.56 15.68
N GLN A 90 -7.09 8.63 16.57
CA GLN A 90 -6.51 9.91 17.00
C GLN A 90 -5.85 10.71 15.86
N LEU A 91 -5.20 10.03 14.91
CA LEU A 91 -4.63 10.68 13.72
C LEU A 91 -5.74 11.23 12.82
N ALA A 92 -6.77 10.42 12.57
CA ALA A 92 -7.92 10.77 11.75
C ALA A 92 -8.75 11.92 12.36
N ASP A 93 -9.03 11.86 13.66
CA ASP A 93 -9.66 12.93 14.44
C ASP A 93 -8.83 14.22 14.36
N GLY A 94 -7.50 14.11 14.44
CA GLY A 94 -6.58 15.25 14.32
C GLY A 94 -6.60 15.92 12.94
N TYR A 95 -6.89 15.16 11.87
CA TYR A 95 -7.14 15.71 10.53
C TYR A 95 -8.50 16.40 10.46
N ASP A 96 -9.57 15.74 10.92
CA ASP A 96 -10.94 16.28 10.93
C ASP A 96 -11.01 17.62 11.72
N ASP A 97 -10.44 17.65 12.93
CA ASP A 97 -10.36 18.86 13.76
C ASP A 97 -9.58 19.99 13.08
N SER A 98 -8.50 19.64 12.36
CA SER A 98 -7.65 20.62 11.68
C SER A 98 -8.31 21.16 10.41
N GLN A 99 -9.05 20.31 9.68
CA GLN A 99 -9.88 20.71 8.54
C GLN A 99 -10.99 21.66 9.00
N ALA A 100 -11.68 21.34 10.10
CA ALA A 100 -12.73 22.17 10.69
C ALA A 100 -12.22 23.55 11.19
N GLN A 101 -10.96 23.63 11.60
CA GLN A 101 -10.28 24.88 11.97
C GLN A 101 -9.74 25.67 10.75
N GLY A 102 -9.71 25.06 9.56
CA GLY A 102 -9.14 25.64 8.35
C GLY A 102 -7.61 25.75 8.43
N LEU A 103 -6.94 24.77 9.04
CA LEU A 103 -5.49 24.75 9.17
C LEU A 103 -4.83 24.15 7.92
N THR A 104 -3.60 24.57 7.63
CA THR A 104 -2.76 23.98 6.60
C THR A 104 -1.47 23.47 7.21
N TYR A 105 -1.09 22.24 6.86
CA TYR A 105 0.16 21.63 7.25
C TYR A 105 1.20 21.86 6.15
N VAL A 106 2.44 22.19 6.52
CA VAL A 106 3.57 22.34 5.59
C VAL A 106 4.75 21.56 6.14
N GLY A 107 5.16 20.53 5.41
CA GLY A 107 6.03 19.48 5.93
C GLY A 107 5.26 18.50 6.82
N GLY A 108 5.96 17.81 7.72
CA GLY A 108 5.40 16.78 8.59
C GLY A 108 5.25 15.40 7.95
N GLU A 109 5.78 15.19 6.75
CA GLU A 109 5.74 13.90 6.06
C GLU A 109 6.52 12.84 6.84
N ILE A 110 5.96 11.64 6.91
CA ILE A 110 6.50 10.48 7.62
C ILE A 110 7.18 9.54 6.61
N ALA A 111 8.48 9.34 6.76
CA ALA A 111 9.25 8.39 5.97
C ALA A 111 9.50 7.09 6.74
N VAL A 112 9.29 5.94 6.09
CA VAL A 112 9.69 4.63 6.65
C VAL A 112 11.21 4.48 6.56
N VAL A 113 11.90 4.58 7.69
CA VAL A 113 13.37 4.45 7.77
C VAL A 113 13.79 2.99 7.67
N SER A 114 13.10 2.11 8.41
CA SER A 114 13.30 0.67 8.33
C SER A 114 12.09 -0.10 8.85
N THR A 115 11.91 -1.31 8.32
CA THR A 115 10.93 -2.30 8.74
C THR A 115 11.63 -3.42 9.52
N GLY A 116 10.95 -3.97 10.52
CA GLY A 116 11.33 -5.24 11.14
C GLY A 116 10.84 -6.42 10.31
N THR A 117 11.14 -7.64 10.77
CA THR A 117 10.53 -8.85 10.19
C THR A 117 9.03 -8.86 10.50
N ALA A 118 8.19 -8.86 9.46
CA ALA A 118 6.76 -9.09 9.61
C ALA A 118 6.51 -10.51 10.16
N MET A 119 5.70 -10.59 11.22
CA MET A 119 5.21 -11.83 11.82
C MET A 119 3.77 -12.02 11.34
N VAL A 120 3.42 -13.21 10.84
CA VAL A 120 2.09 -13.51 10.30
C VAL A 120 1.62 -14.84 10.87
N ASP A 121 0.45 -14.85 11.51
CA ASP A 121 -0.25 -16.05 11.94
C ASP A 121 -1.66 -16.07 11.37
N THR A 122 -1.86 -16.90 10.34
CA THR A 122 -3.15 -17.11 9.70
C THR A 122 -3.76 -15.80 9.20
N ASP A 123 -4.66 -15.18 9.95
CA ASP A 123 -5.36 -13.94 9.61
C ASP A 123 -4.84 -12.71 10.40
N ASP A 124 -3.90 -12.88 11.34
CA ASP A 124 -3.28 -11.82 12.14
C ASP A 124 -1.83 -11.55 11.69
N ALA A 125 -1.36 -10.29 11.80
CA ALA A 125 0.04 -9.94 11.56
C ALA A 125 0.55 -8.78 12.44
N GLU A 126 1.87 -8.73 12.64
CA GLU A 126 2.56 -7.63 13.31
C GLU A 126 3.83 -7.26 12.53
N ILE A 127 4.10 -5.96 12.36
CA ILE A 127 5.34 -5.47 11.77
C ILE A 127 5.95 -4.31 12.59
N PRO A 128 7.18 -4.46 13.12
CA PRO A 128 7.91 -3.36 13.73
C PRO A 128 8.31 -2.30 12.69
N LEU A 129 8.22 -1.02 13.08
CA LEU A 129 8.51 0.12 12.22
C LEU A 129 9.45 1.11 12.93
N LEU A 130 10.43 1.61 12.19
CA LEU A 130 11.16 2.84 12.50
C LEU A 130 10.83 3.87 11.42
N LEU A 131 10.26 4.99 11.84
CA LEU A 131 9.83 6.09 10.98
C LEU A 131 10.62 7.36 11.32
N SER A 132 10.59 8.34 10.42
CA SER A 132 11.08 9.69 10.66
C SER A 132 10.05 10.69 10.16
N GLN A 133 9.62 11.62 11.02
CA GLN A 133 8.78 12.74 10.61
C GLN A 133 9.67 13.92 10.21
N SER A 134 9.36 14.58 9.08
CA SER A 134 10.00 15.83 8.67
C SER A 134 9.56 17.00 9.58
N PRO A 135 10.22 18.17 9.56
CA PRO A 135 9.75 19.31 10.32
C PRO A 135 8.37 19.77 9.82
N VAL A 136 7.44 20.03 10.73
CA VAL A 136 6.09 20.51 10.40
C VAL A 136 5.90 21.95 10.83
N ARG A 137 5.25 22.73 9.98
CA ARG A 137 4.63 24.01 10.35
C ARG A 137 3.12 23.91 10.15
N VAL A 138 2.38 24.49 11.08
CA VAL A 138 0.92 24.60 11.00
C VAL A 138 0.59 26.07 10.77
N ILE A 139 -0.23 26.33 9.76
CA ILE A 139 -0.68 27.66 9.35
C ILE A 139 -2.18 27.76 9.65
N ASP A 140 -2.62 28.88 10.23
CA ASP A 140 -4.03 29.14 10.50
C ASP A 140 -4.81 29.59 9.26
N ASN A 141 -6.14 29.67 9.38
CA ASN A 141 -7.03 30.13 8.31
C ASN A 141 -6.83 31.61 7.89
N GLN A 142 -5.95 32.35 8.56
CA GLN A 142 -5.54 33.72 8.20
C GLN A 142 -4.19 33.75 7.47
N GLY A 143 -3.55 32.59 7.26
CA GLY A 143 -2.25 32.45 6.61
C GLY A 143 -1.07 32.72 7.55
N LYS A 144 -1.27 32.63 8.87
CA LYS A 144 -0.23 32.88 9.88
C LYS A 144 0.24 31.57 10.51
N ASP A 145 1.56 31.41 10.68
CA ASP A 145 2.13 30.28 11.42
C ASP A 145 1.61 30.22 12.87
N ILE A 146 1.42 29.00 13.39
CA ILE A 146 1.14 28.65 14.79
C ILE A 146 2.39 27.96 15.36
N PRO A 147 3.37 28.69 15.93
CA PRO A 147 4.64 28.11 16.37
C PRO A 147 4.49 27.04 17.46
N GLU A 148 3.43 27.12 18.27
CA GLU A 148 3.13 26.17 19.34
C GLU A 148 2.70 24.79 18.83
N ARG A 149 2.33 24.68 17.54
CA ARG A 149 2.01 23.42 16.85
C ARG A 149 3.11 22.97 15.86
N ALA A 150 4.21 23.70 15.76
CA ALA A 150 5.34 23.30 14.92
C ALA A 150 6.20 22.25 15.63
N THR A 151 6.82 21.34 14.87
CA THR A 151 7.79 20.37 15.39
C THR A 151 9.00 20.29 14.47
N ASP A 152 10.19 20.16 15.06
CA ASP A 152 11.39 19.73 14.35
C ASP A 152 11.30 18.25 13.92
N THR A 153 12.24 17.78 13.10
CA THR A 153 12.41 16.35 12.78
C THR A 153 12.58 15.51 14.04
N PHE A 154 11.89 14.37 14.09
CA PHE A 154 12.11 13.31 15.08
C PHE A 154 11.89 11.93 14.47
N GLN A 155 12.41 10.90 15.15
CA GLN A 155 12.16 9.52 14.79
C GLN A 155 11.02 8.95 15.64
N ILE A 156 10.29 7.99 15.08
CA ILE A 156 9.21 7.27 15.75
C ILE A 156 9.55 5.78 15.70
N SER A 157 9.57 5.13 16.86
CA SER A 157 9.70 3.68 16.99
C SER A 157 8.35 3.07 17.35
N GLY A 158 8.05 1.89 16.84
CA GLY A 158 6.83 1.17 17.21
C GLY A 158 6.54 0.04 16.24
N GLY A 159 5.27 -0.19 15.94
CA GLY A 159 4.82 -1.23 15.01
C GLY A 159 3.31 -1.18 14.79
N MET A 160 2.86 -1.85 13.72
CA MET A 160 1.45 -2.04 13.40
C MET A 160 1.04 -3.48 13.65
N THR A 161 -0.12 -3.66 14.29
CA THR A 161 -0.87 -4.91 14.34
C THR A 161 -1.96 -4.84 13.29
N LEU A 162 -2.11 -5.91 12.50
CA LEU A 162 -3.00 -5.98 11.34
C LEU A 162 -3.88 -7.23 11.41
N ASP A 163 -5.14 -7.08 11.02
CA ASP A 163 -6.05 -8.19 10.78
C ASP A 163 -6.31 -8.31 9.27
N TRP A 164 -6.43 -9.53 8.75
CA TRP A 164 -6.76 -9.79 7.35
C TRP A 164 -8.28 -9.68 7.12
N ASP A 165 -8.69 -8.85 6.17
CA ASP A 165 -10.06 -8.78 5.67
C ASP A 165 -10.19 -9.64 4.39
N PRO A 166 -10.69 -10.90 4.49
CA PRO A 166 -10.84 -11.76 3.33
C PRO A 166 -11.92 -11.27 2.36
N SER A 167 -12.85 -10.40 2.79
CA SER A 167 -13.92 -9.88 1.93
C SER A 167 -13.42 -8.81 0.96
N ARG A 168 -12.41 -8.03 1.38
CA ARG A 168 -11.74 -7.03 0.56
C ARG A 168 -10.36 -7.47 0.05
N SER A 169 -9.83 -8.60 0.53
CA SER A 169 -8.46 -9.07 0.26
C SER A 169 -7.44 -7.95 0.52
N THR A 170 -7.36 -7.54 1.79
CA THR A 170 -6.46 -6.49 2.28
C THR A 170 -6.25 -6.67 3.79
N TRP A 171 -5.18 -6.09 4.31
CA TRP A 171 -4.97 -5.94 5.75
C TRP A 171 -5.74 -4.73 6.29
N ILE A 172 -6.00 -4.71 7.59
CA ILE A 172 -6.66 -3.62 8.33
C ILE A 172 -5.86 -3.36 9.60
N VAL A 173 -5.50 -2.11 9.87
CA VAL A 173 -4.75 -1.75 11.09
C VAL A 173 -5.66 -1.84 12.32
N THR A 174 -5.32 -2.72 13.25
CA THR A 174 -6.07 -2.91 14.51
C THR A 174 -5.35 -2.35 15.74
N ASP A 175 -4.03 -2.20 15.68
CA ASP A 175 -3.28 -1.33 16.58
C ASP A 175 -2.08 -0.67 15.88
N TRP A 176 -1.69 0.51 16.36
CA TRP A 176 -0.44 1.16 15.94
C TRP A 176 0.24 1.81 17.15
N THR A 177 1.37 1.25 17.55
CA THR A 177 2.26 1.85 18.55
C THR A 177 3.21 2.83 17.89
N ALA A 178 3.38 4.03 18.47
CA ALA A 178 4.15 5.11 17.90
C ALA A 178 4.80 5.98 19.00
N ASP A 179 5.98 5.57 19.45
CA ASP A 179 6.77 6.27 20.46
C ASP A 179 7.82 7.19 19.80
N ARG A 180 7.82 8.48 20.18
CA ARG A 180 8.83 9.45 19.75
C ARG A 180 10.17 9.18 20.44
N LEU A 181 11.25 9.15 19.65
CA LEU A 181 12.65 9.08 20.08
C LEU A 181 13.28 10.48 20.27
#